data_AF-A0A6M3JPJ4-F1
#
_entry.id   AF-A0A6M3JPJ4-F1
#
_cell.length_a   1.000
_cell.length_b   1.000
_cell.length_c   1.000
_cell.angle_alpha   90.00
_cell.angle_beta   90.00
_cell.angle_gamma   90.00
#
_symmetry.space_group_name_H-M   'P 1'
#
loop_
_entity.id
_entity.type
_entity.pdbx_description
1 polymer ?
#
loop_
_entity_poly.entity_id
_entity_poly.type
_entity_poly.pdbx_seq_one_letter_code
_entity_poly.pdbx_strand_id
1 'polypeptide(L)'
;MIHRRDSFIKYASQPLRLAIILYGKKFPEPTRENCKNPVALVLLDIWDEFFELEDNPGRDALFKALRRISVGTIETMDYYEQRFTWFLMKLTMAYMDGRWQPNLPCSPFAHWKDTAVIEAKDKAIEDFIINHA
;
A
#
# COMPACT_ATOMS: atom_id res chain seq x y z
N MET A 1 -2.91 19.89 -26.54
CA MET A 1 -1.79 20.14 -25.60
C MET A 1 -1.80 18.99 -24.60
N ILE A 2 -0.82 18.09 -24.61
CA ILE A 2 -0.77 16.98 -23.63
C ILE A 2 -0.52 17.62 -22.27
N HIS A 3 -1.44 17.49 -21.31
CA HIS A 3 -1.23 18.02 -19.98
C HIS A 3 -0.01 17.34 -19.34
N ARG A 4 0.85 18.10 -18.65
CA ARG A 4 2.08 17.58 -17.99
C ARG A 4 1.82 16.30 -17.18
N ARG A 5 0.63 16.18 -16.58
CA ARG A 5 0.19 14.99 -15.84
C ARG A 5 0.10 13.73 -16.72
N ASP A 6 -0.47 13.84 -17.91
CA ASP A 6 -0.64 12.71 -18.83
C ASP A 6 0.71 12.21 -19.36
N SER A 7 1.67 13.11 -19.55
CA SER A 7 3.05 12.71 -19.90
C SER A 7 3.74 11.94 -18.78
N PHE A 8 3.60 12.33 -17.51
CA PHE A 8 4.17 11.55 -16.40
C PHE A 8 3.52 10.18 -16.27
N ILE A 9 2.20 10.10 -16.41
CA ILE A 9 1.48 8.82 -16.32
C ILE A 9 1.93 7.86 -17.43
N LYS A 10 1.99 8.35 -18.67
CA LYS A 10 2.31 7.53 -19.85
C LYS A 10 3.79 7.14 -19.91
N TYR A 11 4.69 8.08 -19.66
CA TYR A 11 6.12 7.88 -19.89
C TYR A 11 6.92 7.49 -18.65
N ALA A 12 6.42 7.76 -17.44
CA ALA A 12 7.10 7.38 -16.19
C ALA A 12 6.31 6.30 -15.43
N SER A 13 5.04 6.55 -15.10
CA SER A 13 4.29 5.68 -14.21
C SER A 13 3.94 4.32 -14.83
N GLN A 14 3.59 4.26 -16.11
CA GLN A 14 3.27 2.97 -16.75
C GLN A 14 4.51 2.08 -16.95
N PRO A 15 5.64 2.56 -17.52
CA PRO A 15 6.85 1.75 -17.65
C PRO A 15 7.39 1.29 -16.29
N LEU A 16 7.39 2.16 -15.28
CA LEU A 16 7.84 1.80 -13.94
C LEU A 16 6.99 0.67 -13.33
N ARG A 17 5.66 0.75 -13.45
CA ARG A 17 4.77 -0.32 -12.97
C ARG A 17 5.07 -1.65 -13.63
N LEU A 18 5.25 -1.67 -14.95
CA LEU A 18 5.61 -2.88 -15.67
C LEU A 18 6.96 -3.43 -15.21
N ALA A 19 7.96 -2.55 -15.01
CA ALA A 19 9.26 -2.95 -14.51
C ALA A 19 9.16 -3.59 -13.11
N ILE A 20 8.40 -2.99 -12.19
CA ILE A 20 8.17 -3.54 -10.85
C ILE A 20 7.50 -4.91 -10.93
N ILE A 21 6.45 -5.06 -11.74
CA ILE A 21 5.74 -6.33 -11.93
C ILE A 21 6.68 -7.41 -12.47
N LEU A 22 7.47 -7.08 -13.50
CA LEU A 22 8.42 -8.02 -14.10
C LEU A 22 9.54 -8.39 -13.12
N TYR A 23 10.04 -7.43 -12.34
CA TYR A 23 11.08 -7.69 -11.36
C TYR A 23 10.56 -8.51 -10.18
N GLY A 24 9.34 -8.23 -9.69
CA GLY A 24 8.72 -8.96 -8.59
C GLY A 24 8.47 -10.45 -8.92
N LYS A 25 8.36 -10.82 -10.20
CA LYS A 25 8.31 -12.23 -10.62
C LYS A 25 9.61 -13.00 -10.38
N LYS A 26 10.73 -12.32 -10.15
CA LYS A 26 12.01 -12.97 -9.80
C LYS A 26 12.09 -13.41 -8.34
N PHE A 27 11.22 -12.86 -7.49
CA PHE A 27 11.11 -13.26 -6.09
C PHE A 27 10.11 -14.43 -5.97
N PRO A 28 10.38 -15.44 -5.13
CA PRO A 28 9.40 -16.47 -4.83
C PRO A 28 8.16 -15.85 -4.15
N GLU A 29 7.02 -16.54 -4.24
CA GLU A 29 5.85 -16.14 -3.46
C GLU A 29 6.16 -16.33 -1.97
N PRO A 30 6.06 -15.29 -1.14
CA PRO A 30 6.30 -15.41 0.29
C PRO A 30 5.14 -16.18 0.94
N THR A 31 5.48 -17.20 1.72
CA THR A 31 4.54 -17.99 2.52
C THR A 31 5.09 -18.18 3.92
N ARG A 32 4.23 -18.51 4.88
CA ARG A 32 4.66 -18.87 6.24
C ARG A 32 5.59 -20.09 6.28
N GLU A 33 5.58 -20.94 5.24
CA GLU A 33 6.45 -22.11 5.14
C GLU A 33 7.87 -21.76 4.69
N ASN A 34 8.02 -20.72 3.86
CA ASN A 34 9.30 -20.34 3.27
C ASN A 34 9.93 -19.07 3.86
N CYS A 35 9.19 -18.32 4.69
CA CYS A 35 9.70 -17.18 5.45
C CYS A 35 10.05 -17.61 6.88
N LYS A 36 11.21 -17.19 7.37
CA LYS A 36 11.72 -17.47 8.72
C LYS A 36 11.99 -16.20 9.52
N ASN A 37 12.19 -15.07 8.86
CA ASN A 37 12.43 -13.80 9.53
C ASN A 37 11.13 -13.31 10.20
N PRO A 38 11.13 -13.04 11.53
CA PRO A 38 9.95 -12.57 12.23
C PRO A 38 9.34 -11.28 11.67
N VAL A 39 10.17 -10.34 11.21
CA VAL A 39 9.70 -9.08 10.60
C VAL A 39 9.09 -9.33 9.23
N ALA A 40 9.67 -10.24 8.45
CA ALA A 40 9.08 -10.64 7.17
C ALA A 40 7.71 -11.29 7.36
N LEU A 41 7.52 -12.10 8.41
CA LEU A 41 6.24 -12.70 8.77
C LEU A 41 5.20 -11.66 9.18
N VAL A 42 5.58 -10.64 9.96
CA VAL A 42 4.67 -9.51 10.28
C VAL A 42 4.24 -8.77 9.01
N LEU A 43 5.20 -8.50 8.11
CA LEU A 43 4.89 -7.84 6.85
C LEU A 43 4.00 -8.70 5.96
N LEU A 44 4.17 -10.02 6.01
CA LEU A 44 3.33 -10.98 5.28
C LEU A 44 1.86 -10.88 5.75
N ASP A 45 1.64 -10.84 7.06
CA ASP A 45 0.30 -10.73 7.66
C ASP A 45 -0.39 -9.44 7.26
N ILE A 46 0.33 -8.31 7.28
CA ILE A 46 -0.20 -7.01 6.83
C ILE A 46 -0.58 -7.06 5.34
N TRP A 47 0.21 -7.74 4.50
CA TRP A 47 -0.14 -7.90 3.09
C TRP A 47 -1.37 -8.78 2.90
N ASP A 48 -1.52 -9.85 3.68
CA ASP A 48 -2.70 -10.71 3.62
C ASP A 48 -3.96 -9.92 4.01
N GLU A 49 -3.92 -9.16 5.11
CA GLU A 49 -4.99 -8.23 5.50
C GLU A 49 -5.30 -7.21 4.39
N PHE A 50 -4.26 -6.62 3.77
CA PHE A 50 -4.43 -5.70 2.66
C PHE A 50 -5.20 -6.35 1.49
N PHE A 51 -4.86 -7.59 1.10
CA PHE A 51 -5.53 -8.27 -0.02
C PHE A 51 -6.95 -8.75 0.31
N GLU A 52 -7.30 -8.91 1.58
CA GLU A 52 -8.69 -9.14 2.00
C GLU A 52 -9.56 -7.89 1.78
N LEU A 53 -8.98 -6.70 2.00
CA LEU A 53 -9.71 -5.43 1.95
C LEU A 53 -9.66 -4.76 0.57
N GLU A 54 -8.60 -4.95 -0.21
CA GLU A 54 -8.41 -4.32 -1.52
C GLU A 54 -9.20 -5.03 -2.63
N ASP A 55 -9.95 -4.25 -3.42
CA ASP A 55 -10.81 -4.71 -4.53
C ASP A 55 -10.50 -4.03 -5.85
N ASN A 56 -9.25 -3.62 -6.09
CA ASN A 56 -8.88 -3.00 -7.36
C ASN A 56 -8.36 -4.03 -8.37
N PRO A 57 -9.20 -4.52 -9.30
CA PRO A 57 -8.79 -5.54 -10.26
C PRO A 57 -7.67 -5.06 -11.20
N GLY A 58 -7.54 -3.74 -11.41
CA GLY A 58 -6.52 -3.16 -12.28
C GLY A 58 -5.12 -3.06 -11.67
N ARG A 59 -4.96 -3.38 -10.37
CA ARG A 59 -3.71 -3.15 -9.62
C ARG A 59 -3.18 -4.37 -8.87
N ASP A 60 -3.94 -5.45 -8.81
CA ASP A 60 -3.57 -6.71 -8.15
C ASP A 60 -2.13 -7.18 -8.47
N ALA A 61 -1.78 -7.25 -9.76
CA ALA A 61 -0.45 -7.70 -10.18
C ALA A 61 0.69 -6.82 -9.66
N LEU A 62 0.45 -5.50 -9.53
CA LEU A 62 1.44 -4.58 -8.99
C LEU A 62 1.62 -4.80 -7.50
N PHE A 63 0.52 -4.90 -6.74
CA PHE A 63 0.59 -5.10 -5.29
C PHE A 63 1.19 -6.47 -4.95
N LYS A 64 0.87 -7.53 -5.70
CA LYS A 64 1.50 -8.85 -5.51
C LYS A 64 3.01 -8.79 -5.77
N ALA A 65 3.44 -8.03 -6.78
CA ALA A 65 4.86 -7.80 -7.01
C ALA A 65 5.53 -7.02 -5.86
N LEU A 66 4.87 -5.99 -5.33
CA LEU A 66 5.35 -5.23 -4.18
C LEU A 66 5.47 -6.11 -2.93
N ARG A 67 4.46 -6.94 -2.62
CA ARG A 67 4.50 -7.94 -1.54
C ARG A 67 5.73 -8.83 -1.65
N ARG A 68 5.94 -9.45 -2.82
CA ARG A 68 7.09 -10.34 -3.04
C ARG A 68 8.42 -9.63 -2.84
N ILE A 69 8.57 -8.42 -3.40
CA ILE A 69 9.80 -7.65 -3.27
C ILE A 69 10.02 -7.24 -1.82
N SER A 70 9.02 -6.70 -1.14
CA SER A 70 9.17 -6.20 0.23
C SER A 70 9.45 -7.34 1.20
N VAL A 71 8.63 -8.39 1.19
CA VAL A 71 8.79 -9.53 2.10
C VAL A 71 10.09 -10.27 1.78
N GLY A 72 10.37 -10.56 0.51
CA GLY A 72 11.58 -11.27 0.11
C GLY A 72 12.87 -10.49 0.39
N THR A 73 12.84 -9.15 0.31
CA THR A 73 14.00 -8.33 0.67
C THR A 73 14.27 -8.38 2.17
N ILE A 74 13.23 -8.28 3.00
CA ILE A 74 13.38 -8.37 4.47
C ILE A 74 13.82 -9.77 4.88
N GLU A 75 13.24 -10.82 4.29
CA GLU A 75 13.59 -12.21 4.58
C GLU A 75 15.06 -12.53 4.27
N THR A 76 15.62 -11.93 3.23
CA THR A 76 16.97 -12.29 2.74
C THR A 76 18.09 -11.34 3.15
N MET A 77 17.77 -10.16 3.69
CA MET A 77 18.76 -9.09 3.87
C MET A 77 18.56 -8.27 5.16
N ASP A 78 19.26 -8.66 6.22
CA ASP A 78 19.28 -7.97 7.53
C ASP A 78 19.60 -6.46 7.43
N TYR A 79 20.46 -6.07 6.47
CA TYR A 79 20.83 -4.68 6.23
C TYR A 79 19.61 -3.78 5.91
N TYR A 80 18.66 -4.32 5.15
CA TYR A 80 17.45 -3.60 4.75
C TYR A 80 16.38 -3.71 5.83
N GLU A 81 16.33 -4.81 6.58
CA GLU A 81 15.40 -4.98 7.71
C GLU A 81 15.50 -3.82 8.69
N GLN A 82 16.70 -3.54 9.22
CA GLN A 82 16.85 -2.50 10.24
C GLN A 82 16.42 -1.10 9.75
N ARG A 83 16.70 -0.80 8.48
CA ARG A 83 16.33 0.48 7.85
C ARG A 83 14.83 0.57 7.59
N PHE A 84 14.24 -0.52 7.13
CA PHE A 84 12.81 -0.60 6.88
C PHE A 84 12.03 -0.47 8.19
N THR A 85 12.45 -1.20 9.24
CA THR A 85 11.88 -1.10 10.58
C THR A 85 12.03 0.31 11.13
N TRP A 86 13.21 0.93 11.05
CA TRP A 86 13.40 2.32 11.48
C TRP A 86 12.48 3.29 10.73
N PHE A 87 12.34 3.12 9.40
CA PHE A 87 11.47 3.94 8.58
C PHE A 87 10.00 3.81 9.00
N LEU A 88 9.50 2.58 9.16
CA LEU A 88 8.14 2.31 9.63
C LEU A 88 7.90 2.88 11.02
N MET A 89 8.84 2.72 11.95
CA MET A 89 8.74 3.32 13.29
C MET A 89 8.61 4.84 13.20
N LYS A 90 9.44 5.52 12.38
CA LYS A 90 9.37 6.98 12.22
C LYS A 90 8.06 7.43 11.58
N LEU A 91 7.54 6.65 10.64
CA LEU A 91 6.25 6.90 10.02
C LEU A 91 5.10 6.78 11.02
N THR A 92 5.08 5.70 11.81
CA THR A 92 4.10 5.48 12.88
C THR A 92 4.16 6.58 13.94
N MET A 93 5.36 6.98 14.36
CA MET A 93 5.52 8.10 15.31
C MET A 93 4.93 9.39 14.75
N ALA A 94 5.19 9.69 13.47
CA ALA A 94 4.61 10.87 12.81
C ALA A 94 3.08 10.78 12.70
N TYR A 95 2.52 9.58 12.54
CA TYR A 95 1.07 9.38 12.59
C TYR A 95 0.50 9.64 13.99
N MET A 96 1.10 9.02 15.01
CA MET A 96 0.63 9.13 16.39
C MET A 96 0.73 10.54 16.97
N ASP A 97 1.74 11.31 16.56
CA ASP A 97 1.92 12.71 16.99
C ASP A 97 1.16 13.73 16.12
N GLY A 98 0.39 13.25 15.13
CA GLY A 98 -0.45 14.08 14.27
C GLY A 98 0.31 14.85 13.19
N ARG A 99 1.63 14.66 13.02
CA ARG A 99 2.37 15.24 11.88
C ARG A 99 1.98 14.59 10.55
N TRP A 100 1.58 13.33 10.59
CA TRP A 100 0.97 12.61 9.48
C TRP A 100 -0.50 12.36 9.82
N GLN A 101 -1.38 13.16 9.24
CA GLN A 101 -2.82 13.00 9.45
C GLN A 101 -3.33 11.78 8.68
N PRO A 102 -4.26 10.99 9.25
CA PRO A 102 -4.99 9.99 8.47
C PRO A 102 -5.63 10.66 7.25
N ASN A 103 -5.87 9.88 6.19
CA ASN A 103 -6.72 10.35 5.10
C ASN A 103 -8.06 10.80 5.69
N LEU A 104 -8.59 11.91 5.19
CA LEU A 104 -9.88 12.43 5.64
C LEU A 104 -10.96 11.33 5.56
N PRO A 105 -11.94 11.32 6.47
CA PRO A 105 -13.07 10.39 6.43
C PRO A 105 -13.74 10.30 5.04
N CYS A 106 -13.77 11.40 4.28
CA CYS A 106 -14.32 11.49 2.92
C CYS A 106 -13.35 11.10 1.79
N SER A 107 -12.15 10.63 2.09
CA SER A 107 -11.17 10.12 1.12
C SER A 107 -10.92 8.63 1.34
N PRO A 108 -11.95 7.78 1.30
CA PRO A 108 -11.69 6.36 1.27
C PRO A 108 -10.92 6.04 0.01
N PHE A 109 -10.09 5.04 0.15
CA PHE A 109 -9.48 4.39 -0.98
C PHE A 109 -10.62 3.82 -1.84
N ALA A 110 -10.81 4.39 -3.04
CA ALA A 110 -11.68 3.77 -4.03
C ALA A 110 -11.28 2.29 -4.14
N HIS A 111 -12.26 1.39 -4.14
CA HIS A 111 -12.08 -0.06 -4.21
C HIS A 111 -11.71 -0.78 -2.89
N TRP A 112 -12.04 -0.23 -1.71
CA TRP A 112 -11.94 -1.00 -0.46
C TRP A 112 -13.26 -1.69 -0.09
N LYS A 113 -13.17 -2.90 0.46
CA LYS A 113 -14.33 -3.71 0.93
C LYS A 113 -14.71 -3.46 2.38
N ASP A 114 -13.86 -2.79 3.15
CA ASP A 114 -14.09 -2.52 4.57
C ASP A 114 -15.35 -1.67 4.77
N THR A 115 -16.36 -2.25 5.42
CA THR A 115 -17.64 -1.59 5.67
C THR A 115 -17.49 -0.36 6.55
N ALA A 116 -16.58 -0.37 7.53
CA ALA A 116 -16.35 0.79 8.38
C ALA A 116 -15.73 1.96 7.60
N VAL A 117 -14.85 1.67 6.62
CA VAL A 117 -14.28 2.68 5.71
C VAL A 117 -15.35 3.24 4.76
N ILE A 118 -16.23 2.38 4.25
CA ILE A 118 -17.35 2.79 3.40
C ILE A 118 -18.34 3.69 4.18
N GLU A 119 -18.73 3.28 5.39
CA GLU A 119 -19.61 4.06 6.27
C GLU A 119 -18.98 5.41 6.66
N ALA A 120 -17.69 5.41 6.99
CA ALA A 120 -16.96 6.65 7.29
C ALA A 120 -16.92 7.61 6.09
N LYS A 121 -16.76 7.08 4.86
CA LYS A 121 -16.89 7.87 3.62
C LYS A 121 -18.25 8.49 3.50
N ASP A 122 -19.30 7.66 3.57
CA ASP A 122 -20.66 8.12 3.31
C ASP A 122 -21.05 9.20 4.31
N LYS A 123 -20.76 9.00 5.61
CA LYS A 123 -20.96 10.02 6.65
C LYS A 123 -20.20 11.31 6.38
N ALA A 124 -18.94 11.22 5.95
CA ALA A 124 -18.14 12.40 5.68
C ALA A 124 -18.59 13.19 4.45
N ILE A 125 -19.17 12.51 3.46
CA ILE A 125 -19.83 13.14 2.31
C ILE A 125 -21.10 13.86 2.79
N GLU A 126 -21.92 13.22 3.62
CA GLU A 126 -23.13 13.81 4.20
C GLU A 126 -22.81 15.07 5.02
N ASP A 127 -21.84 14.99 5.94
CA ASP A 127 -21.39 16.13 6.74
C ASP A 127 -20.88 17.29 5.86
N PHE A 128 -20.17 16.98 4.78
CA PHE A 128 -19.70 17.99 3.83
C PHE A 128 -20.86 18.68 3.12
N ILE A 129 -21.85 17.93 2.65
CA ILE A 129 -23.06 18.46 1.98
C ILE A 129 -23.84 19.35 2.94
N ILE A 130 -24.09 18.90 4.18
CA ILE A 130 -24.87 19.66 5.17
C ILE A 130 -24.19 20.99 5.53
N ASN A 131 -22.86 21.00 5.67
CA ASN A 131 -22.13 22.22 6.08
C ASN A 131 -21.88 23.22 4.94
N HIS A 132 -22.17 22.86 3.69
CA HIS A 132 -21.94 23.69 2.50
C HIS A 132 -23.18 23.87 1.61
N ALA A 133 -24.34 23.41 2.07
CA ALA A 133 -25.66 23.66 1.49
C ALA A 133 -26.33 24.85 2.20
#